data_AF-A0A939RV65-F1
#
_entry.id   AF-A0A939RV65-F1
#
_cell.length_a   1.000
_cell.length_b   1.000
_cell.length_c   1.000
_cell.angle_alpha   90.00
_cell.angle_beta   90.00
_cell.angle_gamma   90.00
#
_symmetry.space_group_name_H-M   'P 1'
#
loop_
_entity.id
_entity.type
_entity.pdbx_description
1 polymer ?
#
loop_
_entity_poly.entity_id
_entity_poly.type
_entity_poly.pdbx_seq_one_letter_code
_entity_poly.pdbx_strand_id
1 'polypeptide(L)'
;MTDRDSRRDSASTPPRSPVVTPDGRYLVVRGRLWRRSDPSLDPHERERLTSELMAARRAKGAAMRADDAEAREAARARVDAAKHALGERGPVWWEDDAPDLTRRMARTTLYAEWWASLTEGERS
;
A
#
# COMPACT_ATOMS: atom_id res chain seq x y z
N MET A 1 25.10 38.09 24.28
CA MET A 1 25.53 37.47 23.01
C MET A 1 24.83 36.12 22.92
N THR A 2 23.71 36.10 22.19
CA THR A 2 23.15 35.00 21.37
C THR A 2 23.69 33.58 21.62
N ASP A 3 22.92 32.50 21.62
CA ASP A 3 21.53 32.31 21.22
C ASP A 3 21.04 30.96 21.76
N ARG A 4 19.73 30.89 21.82
CA ARG A 4 18.81 29.80 22.13
C ARG A 4 19.10 28.51 21.32
N ASP A 5 19.66 27.47 21.95
CA ASP A 5 19.59 26.10 21.39
C ASP A 5 18.25 25.45 21.78
N SER A 6 17.17 25.97 21.21
CA SER A 6 15.88 25.28 21.19
C SER A 6 15.99 24.12 20.21
N ARG A 7 16.42 22.96 20.71
CA ARG A 7 16.17 21.68 20.05
C ARG A 7 14.66 21.54 19.89
N ARG A 8 14.17 21.84 18.70
CA ARG A 8 12.81 21.54 18.28
C ARG A 8 12.71 20.02 18.23
N ASP A 9 12.21 19.42 19.30
CA ASP A 9 11.67 18.06 19.27
C ASP A 9 10.65 18.00 18.13
N SER A 10 11.09 17.48 17.00
CA SER A 10 10.20 17.15 15.89
C SER A 10 9.47 15.89 16.30
N ALA A 11 8.37 16.07 17.04
CA ALA A 11 7.40 15.01 17.25
C ALA A 11 6.95 14.55 15.86
N SER A 12 7.43 13.38 15.44
CA SER A 12 7.05 12.76 14.17
C SER A 12 5.54 12.56 14.19
N THR A 13 4.81 13.33 13.39
CA THR A 13 3.38 13.10 13.21
C THR A 13 3.20 11.64 12.78
N PRO A 14 2.36 10.86 13.48
CA PRO A 14 2.14 9.48 13.09
C PRO A 14 1.64 9.45 11.64
N PRO A 15 2.08 8.49 10.81
CA PRO A 15 1.62 8.41 9.43
C PRO A 15 0.10 8.27 9.46
N ARG A 16 -0.61 9.17 8.76
CA ARG A 16 -2.05 9.05 8.62
C ARG A 16 -2.37 7.75 7.89
N SER A 17 -3.44 7.09 8.30
CA SER A 17 -3.97 5.96 7.55
C SER A 17 -4.28 6.40 6.12
N PRO A 18 -3.89 5.63 5.09
CA PRO A 18 -4.19 5.98 3.72
C PRO A 18 -5.71 6.01 3.49
N VAL A 19 -6.16 6.95 2.67
CA VAL A 19 -7.58 7.06 2.27
C VAL A 19 -8.02 5.78 1.58
N VAL A 20 -9.22 5.32 1.88
CA VAL A 20 -9.85 4.13 1.28
C VAL A 20 -11.08 4.56 0.49
N THR A 21 -11.29 3.98 -0.69
CA THR A 21 -12.49 4.24 -1.51
C THR A 21 -13.77 3.87 -0.76
N PRO A 22 -14.94 4.48 -1.09
CA PRO A 22 -16.18 4.23 -0.36
C PRO A 22 -16.62 2.76 -0.34
N ASP A 23 -16.27 2.02 -1.40
CA ASP A 23 -16.54 0.59 -1.56
C ASP A 23 -15.46 -0.32 -0.94
N GLY A 24 -14.42 0.26 -0.34
CA GLY A 24 -13.35 -0.49 0.30
C GLY A 24 -12.41 -1.26 -0.66
N ARG A 25 -12.49 -1.06 -1.98
CA ARG A 25 -11.69 -1.83 -2.95
C ARG A 25 -10.25 -1.35 -3.05
N TYR A 26 -10.02 -0.05 -2.89
CA TYR A 26 -8.72 0.56 -3.10
C TYR A 26 -8.30 1.44 -1.92
N LEU A 27 -7.01 1.46 -1.65
CA LEU A 27 -6.36 2.54 -0.91
C LEU A 27 -5.76 3.55 -1.90
N VAL A 28 -5.73 4.82 -1.53
CA VAL A 28 -5.18 5.91 -2.34
C VAL A 28 -3.83 6.34 -1.76
N VAL A 29 -2.77 6.22 -2.56
CA VAL A 29 -1.42 6.68 -2.19
C VAL A 29 -0.95 7.64 -3.26
N ARG A 30 -0.68 8.89 -2.87
CA ARG A 30 -0.29 9.98 -3.79
C ARG A 30 -1.28 10.13 -4.96
N GLY A 31 -2.58 10.07 -4.66
CA GLY A 31 -3.67 10.14 -5.63
C GLY A 31 -3.85 8.91 -6.53
N ARG A 32 -3.05 7.85 -6.34
CA ARG A 32 -3.09 6.62 -7.14
C ARG A 32 -3.73 5.48 -6.38
N LEU A 33 -4.62 4.77 -7.05
CA LEU A 33 -5.35 3.63 -6.50
C LEU A 33 -4.43 2.41 -6.39
N TRP A 34 -4.52 1.70 -5.28
CA TRP A 34 -3.90 0.40 -5.06
C TRP A 34 -4.94 -0.53 -4.48
N ARG A 35 -5.17 -1.67 -5.14
CA ARG A 35 -6.15 -2.65 -4.65
C ARG A 35 -5.76 -3.12 -3.25
N ARG A 36 -6.74 -3.17 -2.35
CA ARG A 36 -6.54 -3.69 -0.99
C ARG A 36 -6.51 -5.21 -1.02
N SER A 37 -5.98 -5.79 0.05
CA SER A 37 -6.13 -7.22 0.31
C SER A 37 -7.60 -7.59 0.38
N ASP A 38 -7.92 -8.80 -0.08
CA ASP A 38 -9.26 -9.36 -0.03
C ASP A 38 -9.76 -9.41 1.43
N PRO A 39 -10.84 -8.68 1.77
CA PRO A 39 -11.36 -8.63 3.14
C PRO A 39 -12.06 -9.92 3.56
N SER A 40 -12.36 -10.83 2.62
CA SER A 40 -13.01 -12.12 2.90
C SER A 40 -12.04 -13.22 3.33
N LEU A 41 -10.72 -12.97 3.23
CA LEU A 41 -9.70 -13.91 3.71
C LEU A 41 -9.86 -14.18 5.20
N ASP A 42 -9.70 -15.45 5.56
CA ASP A 42 -9.62 -15.86 6.96
C ASP A 42 -8.56 -15.01 7.71
N PRO A 43 -8.85 -14.52 8.93
CA PRO A 43 -7.93 -13.64 9.64
C PRO A 43 -6.53 -14.23 9.87
N HIS A 44 -6.43 -15.53 10.15
CA HIS A 44 -5.15 -16.21 10.37
C HIS A 44 -4.39 -16.36 9.05
N GLU A 45 -5.09 -16.67 7.96
CA GLU A 45 -4.48 -16.71 6.63
C GLU A 45 -3.98 -15.33 6.19
N ARG A 46 -4.78 -14.28 6.42
CA ARG A 46 -4.38 -12.89 6.15
C ARG A 46 -3.14 -12.50 6.95
N GLU A 47 -3.07 -12.89 8.22
CA GLU A 47 -1.89 -12.64 9.07
C GLU A 47 -0.65 -13.36 8.55
N ARG A 48 -0.77 -14.66 8.21
CA ARG A 48 0.31 -15.46 7.64
C ARG A 48 0.86 -14.83 6.36
N LEU A 49 -0.01 -14.49 5.42
CA LEU A 49 0.37 -13.86 4.15
C LEU A 49 0.98 -12.48 4.35
N THR A 50 0.48 -11.69 5.30
CA THR A 50 1.07 -10.40 5.66
C THR A 50 2.48 -10.58 6.22
N SER A 51 2.69 -11.57 7.09
CA SER A 51 4.01 -11.90 7.64
C SER A 51 4.99 -12.31 6.54
N GLU A 52 4.56 -13.16 5.60
CA GLU A 52 5.34 -13.59 4.44
C GLU A 52 5.72 -12.41 3.53
N LEU A 53 4.78 -11.52 3.24
CA LEU A 53 5.02 -10.31 2.47
C LEU A 53 6.07 -9.41 3.14
N MET A 54 5.98 -9.24 4.45
CA MET A 54 6.94 -8.42 5.20
C MET A 54 8.33 -9.09 5.27
N ALA A 55 8.40 -10.41 5.43
CA ALA A 55 9.64 -11.17 5.35
C ALA A 55 10.30 -11.04 3.97
N ALA A 56 9.53 -11.18 2.89
CA ALA A 56 10.02 -11.03 1.52
C ALA A 56 10.53 -9.61 1.22
N ARG A 57 9.84 -8.57 1.73
CA ARG A 57 10.31 -7.17 1.62
C ARG A 57 11.63 -6.94 2.35
N ARG A 58 11.79 -7.48 3.57
CA ARG A 58 13.06 -7.40 4.31
C ARG A 58 14.19 -8.09 3.55
N ALA A 59 13.94 -9.29 3.02
CA ALA A 59 14.91 -10.02 2.19
C ALA A 59 15.31 -9.22 0.95
N LYS A 60 14.35 -8.61 0.24
CA LYS A 60 14.62 -7.74 -0.91
C LYS A 60 15.51 -6.56 -0.52
N GLY A 61 15.22 -5.89 0.59
CA GLY A 61 16.03 -4.79 1.10
C GLY A 61 17.46 -5.21 1.49
N ALA A 62 17.64 -6.43 2.02
CA ALA A 62 18.95 -6.99 2.30
C ALA A 62 19.73 -7.27 1.00
N ALA A 63 19.10 -7.93 0.03
CA ALA A 63 19.70 -8.21 -1.28
C ALA A 63 20.11 -6.94 -2.03
N MET A 64 19.29 -5.87 -1.96
CA MET A 64 19.66 -4.56 -2.53
C MET A 64 20.91 -3.96 -1.87
N ARG A 65 21.05 -4.06 -0.54
CA ARG A 65 22.24 -3.54 0.17
C ARG A 65 23.50 -4.36 -0.09
N ALA A 66 23.35 -5.66 -0.37
CA ALA A 66 24.45 -6.56 -0.70
C ALA A 66 24.81 -6.56 -2.20
N ASP A 67 24.10 -5.79 -3.02
CA ASP A 67 24.13 -5.85 -4.48
C ASP A 67 23.95 -7.26 -5.08
N ASP A 68 23.22 -8.12 -4.38
CA ASP A 68 22.93 -9.48 -4.81
C ASP A 68 21.71 -9.49 -5.74
N ALA A 69 21.95 -9.69 -7.03
CA ALA A 69 20.89 -9.67 -8.04
C ALA A 69 19.98 -10.90 -7.98
N GLU A 70 20.52 -12.07 -7.68
CA GLU A 70 19.75 -13.31 -7.63
C GLU A 70 18.82 -13.30 -6.42
N ALA A 71 19.34 -12.96 -5.24
CA ALA A 71 18.53 -12.86 -4.02
C ALA A 71 17.45 -11.77 -4.14
N ARG A 72 17.74 -10.69 -4.89
CA ARG A 72 16.77 -9.61 -5.15
C ARG A 72 15.61 -10.09 -6.00
N GLU A 73 15.87 -10.84 -7.06
CA GLU A 73 14.82 -11.41 -7.91
C GLU A 73 14.02 -12.50 -7.19
N ALA A 74 14.69 -13.37 -6.42
CA ALA A 74 14.01 -14.36 -5.58
C ALA A 74 13.07 -13.68 -4.55
N ALA A 75 13.53 -12.62 -3.89
CA ALA A 75 12.70 -11.86 -2.96
C ALA A 75 11.56 -11.12 -3.69
N ARG A 76 11.80 -10.61 -4.90
CA ARG A 76 10.77 -9.98 -5.75
C ARG A 76 9.66 -10.97 -6.11
N ALA A 77 10.01 -12.20 -6.49
CA ALA A 77 9.05 -13.26 -6.77
C ALA A 77 8.20 -13.60 -5.54
N ARG A 78 8.82 -13.70 -4.36
CA ARG A 78 8.09 -13.93 -3.10
C ARG A 78 7.14 -12.80 -2.74
N VAL A 79 7.53 -11.54 -2.96
CA VAL A 79 6.63 -10.37 -2.79
C VAL A 79 5.44 -10.46 -3.73
N ASP A 80 5.66 -10.87 -4.97
CA ASP A 80 4.59 -11.01 -5.96
C ASP A 80 3.61 -12.13 -5.59
N ALA A 81 4.12 -13.31 -5.23
CA ALA A 81 3.30 -14.44 -4.79
C ALA A 81 2.43 -14.08 -3.57
N ALA A 82 3.01 -13.46 -2.53
CA ALA A 82 2.25 -13.05 -1.36
C ALA A 82 1.17 -12.00 -1.70
N LYS A 83 1.44 -11.07 -2.62
CA LYS A 83 0.46 -10.08 -3.08
C LYS A 83 -0.67 -10.68 -3.91
N HIS A 84 -0.38 -11.70 -4.71
CA HIS A 84 -1.40 -12.48 -5.41
C HIS A 84 -2.30 -13.21 -4.41
N ALA A 85 -1.70 -13.90 -3.43
CA ALA A 85 -2.45 -14.62 -2.41
C ALA A 85 -3.30 -13.69 -1.51
N LEU A 86 -2.81 -12.49 -1.22
CA LEU A 86 -3.60 -11.46 -0.51
C LEU A 86 -4.73 -10.86 -1.37
N GLY A 87 -4.79 -11.16 -2.67
CA GLY A 87 -5.74 -10.54 -3.59
C GLY A 87 -5.38 -9.11 -4.00
N GLU A 88 -4.18 -8.61 -3.68
CA GLU A 88 -3.71 -7.27 -4.10
C GLU A 88 -3.28 -7.22 -5.58
N ARG A 89 -3.06 -8.38 -6.20
CA ARG A 89 -2.69 -8.58 -7.61
C ARG A 89 -3.45 -9.77 -8.19
N GLY A 90 -3.45 -9.91 -9.52
CA GLY A 90 -4.18 -10.97 -10.22
C GLY A 90 -5.67 -10.64 -10.39
N PRO A 91 -6.54 -11.67 -10.45
CA PRO A 91 -7.99 -11.48 -10.47
C PRO A 91 -8.48 -10.61 -9.32
N VAL A 92 -9.60 -9.95 -9.55
CA VAL A 92 -10.27 -9.13 -8.53
C VAL A 92 -11.09 -10.03 -7.60
N TRP A 93 -11.27 -9.60 -6.35
CA TRP A 93 -12.02 -10.35 -5.33
C TRP A 93 -13.50 -9.94 -5.22
N TRP A 94 -13.97 -9.01 -6.06
CA TRP A 94 -15.38 -8.61 -6.13
C TRP A 94 -16.10 -9.30 -7.28
N GLU A 95 -17.40 -9.52 -7.12
CA GLU A 95 -18.23 -10.30 -8.05
C GLU A 95 -19.15 -9.45 -8.94
N ASP A 96 -19.09 -8.13 -8.83
CA ASP A 96 -20.01 -7.21 -9.55
C ASP A 96 -19.52 -6.78 -10.94
N ASP A 97 -18.60 -7.56 -11.54
CA ASP A 97 -17.99 -7.32 -12.86
C ASP A 97 -17.28 -5.95 -13.05
N ALA A 98 -17.09 -5.17 -11.98
CA ALA A 98 -16.41 -3.89 -12.09
C ALA A 98 -14.94 -4.08 -12.52
N PRO A 99 -14.37 -3.19 -13.35
CA PRO A 99 -12.99 -3.32 -13.79
C PRO A 99 -11.98 -3.08 -12.67
N ASP A 100 -10.81 -3.70 -12.78
CA ASP A 100 -9.67 -3.35 -11.93
C ASP A 100 -9.08 -1.99 -12.33
N LEU A 101 -9.08 -1.06 -11.37
CA LEU A 101 -8.57 0.30 -11.51
C LEU A 101 -7.23 0.48 -10.78
N THR A 102 -6.59 -0.59 -10.32
CA THR A 102 -5.28 -0.53 -9.65
C THR A 102 -4.27 0.23 -10.52
N ARG A 103 -3.46 1.08 -9.87
CA ARG A 103 -2.50 2.02 -10.47
C ARG A 103 -3.10 3.14 -11.33
N ARG A 104 -4.43 3.31 -11.43
CA ARG A 104 -5.03 4.51 -12.03
C ARG A 104 -5.06 5.67 -11.03
N MET A 105 -5.11 6.90 -11.53
CA MET A 105 -5.29 8.07 -10.68
C MET A 105 -6.76 8.15 -10.27
N ALA A 106 -7.06 8.36 -8.98
CA ALA A 106 -8.43 8.43 -8.47
C ALA A 106 -9.27 9.46 -9.26
N ARG A 107 -8.68 10.63 -9.56
CA ARG A 107 -9.28 11.72 -10.34
C ARG A 107 -9.67 11.39 -11.79
N THR A 108 -9.24 10.24 -12.33
CA THR A 108 -9.53 9.81 -13.72
C THR A 108 -10.32 8.50 -13.75
N THR A 109 -11.06 8.21 -12.68
CA THR A 109 -11.83 6.96 -12.52
C THR A 109 -13.22 7.28 -11.99
N LEU A 110 -14.05 6.25 -11.79
CA LEU A 110 -15.36 6.40 -11.12
C LEU A 110 -15.27 6.98 -9.69
N TYR A 111 -14.08 7.01 -9.09
CA TYR A 111 -13.82 7.65 -7.80
C TYR A 111 -13.49 9.15 -7.89
N ALA A 112 -13.58 9.78 -9.07
CA ALA A 112 -13.11 11.15 -9.28
C ALA A 112 -13.86 12.18 -8.43
N GLU A 113 -15.20 12.12 -8.41
CA GLU A 113 -16.03 13.07 -7.65
C GLU A 113 -15.81 12.93 -6.14
N TRP A 114 -15.83 11.69 -5.64
CA TRP A 114 -15.50 11.40 -4.24
C TRP A 114 -14.08 11.85 -3.88
N TRP A 115 -13.09 11.61 -4.74
CA TRP A 115 -11.73 12.06 -4.48
C TRP A 115 -11.61 13.60 -4.46
N ALA A 116 -12.43 14.30 -5.24
CA ALA A 116 -12.48 15.76 -5.25
C ALA A 116 -13.19 16.35 -4.02
N SER A 117 -14.11 15.62 -3.40
CA SER A 117 -14.80 16.07 -2.18
C SER A 117 -13.94 16.01 -0.91
N LEU A 118 -12.84 15.25 -0.94
CA LEU A 118 -11.89 15.20 0.18
C LEU A 118 -11.08 16.48 0.30
N THR A 119 -10.85 16.93 1.53
CA THR A 119 -9.96 18.05 1.84
C THR A 119 -8.52 17.73 1.43
N GLU A 120 -7.70 18.77 1.25
CA GLU A 120 -6.27 18.59 0.94
C GLU A 120 -5.50 17.84 2.05
N GLY A 121 -5.92 18.02 3.30
CA GLY A 121 -5.39 17.27 4.45
C GLY A 121 -5.71 15.78 4.41
N GLU A 122 -6.88 15.40 3.90
CA GLU A 122 -7.26 14.00 3.73
C GLU A 122 -6.55 13.35 2.54
N ARG A 123 -6.29 14.10 1.47
CA ARG A 123 -5.65 13.58 0.24
C ARG A 123 -4.12 13.40 0.34
N SER A 124 -3.50 13.95 1.40
CA SER A 124 -2.05 13.97 1.63
C SER A 124 -1.51 12.70 2.27
#